data_AF-A0A7L2Q4W2-F1
#
_entry.id   AF-A0A7L2Q4W2-F1
#
_cell.length_a   1.000
_cell.length_b   1.000
_cell.length_c   1.000
_cell.angle_alpha   90.00
_cell.angle_beta   90.00
_cell.angle_gamma   90.00
#
_symmetry.space_group_name_H-M   'P 1'
#
loop_
_entity.id
_entity.type
_entity.pdbx_description
1 polymer ?
#
loop_
_entity_poly.entity_id
_entity_poly.type
_entity_poly.pdbx_seq_one_letter_code
_entity_poly.pdbx_strand_id
1 'polypeptide(L)'
;SKSRLTLSMAVAAEFRDYLGDFIEHYAQLGPSSPEQLAQAAGPPGEDGAGPRRALKSEFLVRENRKYYLDLKENQRGRFLRIRQTVNRGPGGPGGFAGGPPGLQSGQTIALPAQGLIEFRDALAKLIDDYGGEEDELGGPGGGGPGGGGLYGELPEGTSITVDSKRFFFDVGCNKYGVFLRVSEVKPSYRNAITVPYKAWAKFGGAFCRYAEEMRDIQER
;
A
#
# COMPACT_ATOMS: atom_id res chain seq x y z
N SER A 1 14.15 12.40 10.31
CA SER A 1 12.96 11.67 9.87
C SER A 1 13.38 10.25 9.51
N LYS A 2 12.71 9.19 10.00
CA LYS A 2 13.07 7.80 9.66
C LYS A 2 12.41 7.44 8.32
N SER A 3 13.18 6.88 7.39
CA SER A 3 12.63 6.35 6.14
C SER A 3 11.74 5.14 6.42
N ARG A 4 10.53 5.13 5.86
CA ARG A 4 9.53 4.04 6.01
C ARG A 4 8.91 3.73 4.65
N LEU A 5 8.61 2.45 4.42
CA LEU A 5 7.85 1.93 3.28
C LEU A 5 6.58 1.25 3.80
N THR A 6 5.47 1.33 3.07
CA THR A 6 4.20 0.67 3.45
C THR A 6 3.68 -0.16 2.28
N LEU A 7 3.47 -1.45 2.54
CA LEU A 7 3.06 -2.47 1.56
C LEU A 7 1.70 -3.07 1.98
N SER A 8 0.85 -3.42 1.02
CA SER A 8 -0.30 -4.32 1.27
C SER A 8 0.19 -5.77 1.38
N MET A 9 -0.63 -6.69 1.91
CA MET A 9 -0.20 -8.10 2.03
C MET A 9 0.01 -8.75 0.66
N ALA A 10 -0.85 -8.45 -0.32
CA ALA A 10 -0.62 -8.89 -1.70
C ALA A 10 0.73 -8.42 -2.26
N VAL A 11 1.08 -7.15 -2.04
CA VAL A 11 2.39 -6.60 -2.44
C VAL A 11 3.53 -7.23 -1.64
N ALA A 12 3.32 -7.51 -0.36
CA ALA A 12 4.31 -8.18 0.49
C ALA A 12 4.60 -9.61 0.01
N ALA A 13 3.60 -10.35 -0.45
CA ALA A 13 3.76 -11.68 -1.03
C ALA A 13 4.61 -11.63 -2.31
N GLU A 14 4.24 -10.80 -3.29
CA GLU A 14 5.04 -10.62 -4.51
C GLU A 14 6.47 -10.15 -4.16
N PHE A 15 6.61 -9.25 -3.17
CA PHE A 15 7.89 -8.77 -2.69
C PHE A 15 8.76 -9.87 -2.06
N ARG A 16 8.16 -10.83 -1.32
CA ARG A 16 8.84 -12.01 -0.76
C ARG A 16 9.45 -12.87 -1.88
N ASP A 17 8.73 -13.05 -2.98
CA ASP A 17 9.20 -13.85 -4.11
C ASP A 17 10.38 -13.17 -4.81
N TYR A 18 10.26 -11.87 -5.12
CA TYR A 18 11.38 -11.10 -5.69
C TYR A 18 12.62 -11.13 -4.79
N LEU A 19 12.46 -11.08 -3.46
CA LEU A 19 13.59 -11.21 -2.54
C LEU A 19 14.31 -12.54 -2.72
N GLY A 20 13.60 -13.64 -2.99
CA GLY A 20 14.20 -14.92 -3.36
C GLY A 20 15.16 -14.78 -4.55
N ASP A 21 14.68 -14.19 -5.64
CA ASP A 21 15.47 -13.99 -6.85
C ASP A 21 16.68 -13.05 -6.64
N PHE A 22 16.58 -12.08 -5.73
CA PHE A 22 17.70 -11.21 -5.36
C PHE A 22 18.72 -11.93 -4.49
N ILE A 23 18.28 -12.80 -3.57
CA ILE A 23 19.15 -13.61 -2.71
C ILE A 23 19.95 -14.60 -3.56
N GLU A 24 19.31 -15.29 -4.50
CA GLU A 24 19.98 -16.22 -5.40
C GLU A 24 21.03 -15.52 -6.27
N HIS A 25 20.68 -14.37 -6.85
CA HIS A 25 21.63 -13.58 -7.61
C HIS A 25 22.79 -13.08 -6.72
N TYR A 26 22.50 -12.62 -5.50
CA TYR A 26 23.53 -12.19 -4.55
C TYR A 26 24.51 -13.31 -4.19
N ALA A 27 24.03 -14.56 -4.04
CA ALA A 27 24.86 -15.72 -3.76
C ALA A 27 25.83 -16.05 -4.92
N GLN A 28 25.46 -15.75 -6.17
CA GLN A 28 26.28 -16.01 -7.35
C GLN A 28 27.36 -14.96 -7.61
N LEU A 29 27.24 -13.76 -7.03
CA LEU A 29 28.13 -12.63 -7.34
C LEU A 29 29.54 -12.75 -6.75
N GLY A 30 29.79 -13.68 -5.82
CA GLY A 30 31.09 -13.86 -5.18
C GLY A 30 31.62 -12.60 -4.46
N PRO A 31 32.88 -12.63 -3.95
CA PRO A 31 33.52 -11.45 -3.38
C PRO A 31 33.81 -10.40 -4.45
N SER A 32 33.62 -9.13 -4.12
CA SER A 32 33.89 -8.03 -5.04
C SER A 32 35.38 -7.87 -5.29
N SER A 33 35.76 -7.73 -6.56
CA SER A 33 37.14 -7.42 -6.93
C SER A 33 37.52 -5.98 -6.52
N PRO A 34 38.82 -5.71 -6.25
CA PRO A 34 39.29 -4.36 -5.94
C PRO A 34 38.95 -3.33 -7.03
N GLU A 35 38.92 -3.75 -8.31
CA GLU A 35 38.51 -2.92 -9.44
C GLU A 35 37.02 -2.54 -9.39
N GLN A 36 36.14 -3.48 -9.00
CA GLN A 36 34.71 -3.21 -8.83
C GLN A 36 34.45 -2.25 -7.67
N LEU A 37 35.20 -2.38 -6.57
CA LEU A 37 35.12 -1.47 -5.43
C LEU A 37 35.64 -0.07 -5.80
N ALA A 38 36.74 0.02 -6.56
CA ALA A 38 37.27 1.27 -7.08
C ALA A 38 36.29 1.96 -8.06
N GLN A 39 35.60 1.18 -8.91
CA GLN A 39 34.55 1.68 -9.78
C GLN A 39 33.30 2.15 -9.01
N ALA A 40 32.98 1.51 -7.88
CA ALA A 40 31.92 1.95 -6.97
C ALA A 40 32.30 3.19 -6.13
N ALA A 41 33.59 3.52 -6.06
CA ALA A 41 34.17 4.61 -5.27
C ALA A 41 34.42 5.90 -6.09
N GLY A 42 33.71 6.13 -7.20
CA GLY A 42 33.94 7.20 -8.18
C GLY A 42 34.25 8.61 -7.61
N PRO A 43 34.86 9.50 -8.43
CA PRO A 43 35.49 10.73 -7.96
C PRO A 43 34.50 11.67 -7.24
N PRO A 44 34.95 12.38 -6.19
CA PRO A 44 34.10 13.28 -5.41
C PRO A 44 33.80 14.54 -6.24
N GLY A 45 32.54 14.77 -6.60
CA GLY A 45 32.11 16.07 -7.16
C GLY A 45 31.05 16.07 -8.26
N GLU A 46 30.60 14.92 -8.79
CA GLU A 46 29.45 14.90 -9.71
C GLU A 46 28.15 14.55 -8.96
N ASP A 47 27.50 15.56 -8.39
CA ASP A 47 26.14 15.52 -7.81
C ASP A 47 25.03 15.26 -8.86
N GLY A 48 25.32 14.49 -9.91
CA GLY A 48 24.42 14.20 -11.02
C GLY A 48 24.54 12.79 -11.61
N ALA A 49 25.63 12.06 -11.33
CA ALA A 49 25.74 10.65 -11.69
C ALA A 49 25.15 9.80 -10.56
N GLY A 50 23.83 9.56 -10.62
CA GLY A 50 23.13 8.67 -9.68
C GLY A 50 23.86 7.33 -9.51
N PRO A 51 23.62 6.58 -8.41
CA PRO A 51 24.47 5.44 -8.05
C PRO A 51 24.57 4.50 -9.25
N ARG A 52 25.78 4.36 -9.83
CA ARG A 52 26.01 3.66 -11.11
C ARG A 52 25.44 2.24 -11.06
N ARG A 53 24.99 1.78 -12.24
CA ARG A 53 24.12 0.65 -12.59
C ARG A 53 23.88 -0.38 -11.48
N ALA A 54 22.59 -0.62 -11.17
CA ALA A 54 22.20 -1.71 -10.30
C ALA A 54 22.72 -3.05 -10.84
N LEU A 55 23.21 -3.90 -9.95
CA LEU A 55 23.64 -5.28 -10.25
C LEU A 55 22.46 -6.11 -10.76
N LYS A 56 21.29 -5.89 -10.16
CA LYS A 56 20.00 -6.40 -10.59
C LYS A 56 18.92 -5.35 -10.29
N SER A 57 17.98 -5.17 -11.21
CA SER A 57 16.83 -4.29 -11.03
C SER A 57 15.56 -5.03 -11.37
N GLU A 58 14.57 -4.93 -10.48
CA GLU A 58 13.22 -5.39 -10.70
C GLU A 58 12.24 -4.27 -10.38
N PHE A 59 11.01 -4.40 -10.88
CA PHE A 59 9.94 -3.49 -10.48
C PHE A 59 8.63 -4.23 -10.30
N LEU A 60 7.88 -3.78 -9.30
CA LEU A 60 6.55 -4.26 -9.00
C LEU A 60 5.56 -3.12 -9.22
N VAL A 61 4.48 -3.38 -9.96
CA VAL A 61 3.38 -2.43 -10.16
C VAL A 61 2.12 -3.00 -9.54
N ARG A 62 1.51 -2.23 -8.64
CA ARG A 62 0.22 -2.56 -8.05
C ARG A 62 -0.62 -1.29 -7.93
N GLU A 63 -1.85 -1.33 -8.43
CA GLU A 63 -2.75 -0.17 -8.48
C GLU A 63 -2.05 1.06 -9.13
N ASN A 64 -2.00 2.19 -8.42
CA ASN A 64 -1.30 3.40 -8.84
C ASN A 64 0.10 3.51 -8.21
N ARG A 65 0.69 2.42 -7.72
CA ARG A 65 2.02 2.41 -7.09
C ARG A 65 2.99 1.56 -7.89
N LYS A 66 4.22 2.08 -8.04
CA LYS A 66 5.33 1.37 -8.64
C LYS A 66 6.50 1.34 -7.67
N TYR A 67 6.94 0.14 -7.36
CA TYR A 67 8.07 -0.16 -6.49
C TYR A 67 9.26 -0.55 -7.37
N TYR A 68 10.36 0.16 -7.22
CA TYR A 68 11.63 -0.15 -7.89
C TYR A 68 12.55 -0.81 -6.88
N LEU A 69 13.09 -1.98 -7.22
CA LEU A 69 14.00 -2.77 -6.40
C LEU A 69 15.34 -2.81 -7.12
N ASP A 70 16.35 -2.14 -6.58
CA ASP A 70 17.69 -2.08 -7.18
C ASP A 70 18.71 -2.71 -6.23
N LEU A 71 19.30 -3.85 -6.57
CA LEU A 71 20.47 -4.37 -5.88
C LEU A 71 21.69 -3.56 -6.33
N LYS A 72 22.35 -2.90 -5.40
CA LYS A 72 23.46 -1.99 -5.64
C LYS A 72 24.66 -2.34 -4.79
N GLU A 73 25.81 -1.81 -5.18
CA GLU A 73 27.06 -1.96 -4.46
C GLU A 73 27.68 -0.59 -4.20
N ASN A 74 28.22 -0.41 -3.00
CA ASN A 74 29.03 0.75 -2.62
C ASN A 74 30.24 0.30 -1.79
N GLN A 75 31.07 1.24 -1.35
CA GLN A 75 32.25 0.96 -0.51
C GLN A 75 31.92 0.23 0.81
N ARG A 76 30.67 0.28 1.29
CA ARG A 76 30.21 -0.40 2.51
C ARG A 76 29.66 -1.80 2.24
N GLY A 77 29.56 -2.22 0.98
CA GLY A 77 29.03 -3.50 0.54
C GLY A 77 27.79 -3.39 -0.33
N ARG A 78 27.11 -4.53 -0.51
CA ARG A 78 25.92 -4.64 -1.36
C ARG A 78 24.64 -4.38 -0.57
N PHE A 79 23.68 -3.71 -1.19
CA PHE A 79 22.40 -3.36 -0.57
C PHE A 79 21.27 -3.31 -1.60
N LEU A 80 20.08 -3.74 -1.20
CA LEU A 80 18.85 -3.61 -1.97
C LEU A 80 18.18 -2.26 -1.66
N ARG A 81 18.08 -1.40 -2.66
CA ARG A 81 17.36 -0.12 -2.55
C ARG A 81 15.95 -0.29 -3.08
N ILE A 82 14.97 0.03 -2.24
CA ILE A 82 13.55 -0.09 -2.60
C ILE A 82 12.95 1.32 -2.62
N ARG A 83 12.43 1.74 -3.77
CA ARG A 83 11.81 3.04 -3.96
C ARG A 83 10.36 2.89 -4.42
N GLN A 84 9.42 3.35 -3.62
CA GLN A 84 8.02 3.46 -4.00
C GLN A 84 7.74 4.82 -4.64
N THR A 85 7.07 4.78 -5.79
CA THR A 85 6.52 5.94 -6.49
C THR A 85 5.01 5.76 -6.66
N VAL A 86 4.27 6.85 -6.66
CA VAL A 86 2.83 6.83 -6.92
C VAL A 86 2.60 7.43 -8.29
N ASN A 87 2.08 6.63 -9.21
CA ASN A 87 1.69 7.03 -10.55
C ASN A 87 0.36 7.80 -10.44
N ARG A 88 0.42 9.07 -10.03
CA ARG A 88 -0.73 9.97 -10.20
C ARG A 88 -0.82 10.27 -11.70
N GLY A 89 -1.88 9.77 -12.34
CA GLY A 89 -2.12 10.02 -13.76
C GLY A 89 -2.15 11.52 -14.09
N PRO A 90 -1.99 11.89 -15.37
CA PRO A 90 -2.08 13.27 -15.80
C PRO A 90 -3.51 13.78 -15.52
N GLY A 91 -3.69 14.52 -14.42
CA GLY A 91 -4.99 15.06 -14.01
C GLY A 91 -5.41 14.82 -12.55
N GLY A 92 -4.61 14.13 -11.72
CA GLY A 92 -4.88 14.10 -10.26
C GLY A 92 -4.72 15.49 -9.63
N PRO A 93 -5.44 15.85 -8.55
CA PRO A 93 -5.37 17.19 -7.95
C PRO A 93 -3.94 17.47 -7.46
N GLY A 94 -3.22 18.29 -8.23
CA GLY A 94 -1.77 18.50 -8.16
C GLY A 94 -1.06 18.47 -9.52
N GLY A 95 -1.72 17.98 -10.58
CA GLY A 95 -1.25 18.03 -11.96
C GLY A 95 -1.50 19.39 -12.60
N PHE A 96 -0.79 20.42 -12.14
CA PHE A 96 -0.59 21.61 -12.97
C PHE A 96 0.33 21.22 -14.13
N ALA A 97 -0.12 21.44 -15.36
CA ALA A 97 0.75 21.46 -16.52
C ALA A 97 1.77 22.60 -16.35
N GLY A 98 2.96 22.28 -15.81
CA GLY A 98 4.03 23.25 -15.57
C GLY A 98 4.73 23.19 -14.22
N GLY A 99 4.39 22.25 -13.32
CA GLY A 99 5.16 22.08 -12.06
C GLY A 99 6.59 21.59 -12.32
N PRO A 100 7.62 22.10 -11.59
CA PRO A 100 9.01 21.77 -11.86
C PRO A 100 9.26 20.26 -11.73
N PRO A 101 10.06 19.66 -12.64
CA PRO A 101 10.36 18.23 -12.62
C PRO A 101 11.31 17.95 -11.46
N GLY A 102 10.81 17.51 -10.30
CA GLY A 102 11.74 17.19 -9.22
C GLY A 102 11.21 16.68 -7.90
N LEU A 103 9.94 16.89 -7.54
CA LEU A 103 9.49 16.59 -6.18
C LEU A 103 8.44 15.48 -6.08
N GLN A 104 8.71 14.35 -6.73
CA GLN A 104 8.07 13.10 -6.31
C GLN A 104 8.90 12.50 -5.18
N SER A 105 8.61 12.89 -3.94
CA SER A 105 9.20 12.31 -2.73
C SER A 105 8.74 10.85 -2.58
N GLY A 106 9.30 9.96 -3.39
CA GLY A 106 9.08 8.53 -3.27
C GLY A 106 9.65 8.01 -1.96
N GLN A 107 8.89 7.20 -1.23
CA GLN A 107 9.38 6.53 -0.03
C GLN A 107 10.49 5.57 -0.44
N THR A 108 11.69 5.75 0.12
CA THR A 108 12.86 4.93 -0.21
C THR A 108 13.46 4.33 1.05
N ILE A 109 13.74 3.04 1.02
CA ILE A 109 14.51 2.33 2.04
C ILE A 109 15.69 1.59 1.39
N ALA A 110 16.69 1.27 2.19
CA ALA A 110 17.84 0.47 1.76
C ALA A 110 18.07 -0.66 2.77
N LEU A 111 18.16 -1.89 2.28
CA LEU A 111 18.37 -3.10 3.07
C LEU A 111 19.76 -3.68 2.73
N PRO A 112 20.64 -3.93 3.71
CA PRO A 112 21.90 -4.64 3.47
C PRO A 112 21.65 -6.01 2.86
N ALA A 113 22.41 -6.38 1.82
CA ALA A 113 22.21 -7.65 1.11
C ALA A 113 22.36 -8.88 2.03
N GLN A 114 23.26 -8.79 3.02
CA GLN A 114 23.50 -9.82 4.02
C GLN A 114 22.25 -10.18 4.86
N GLY A 115 21.32 -9.23 5.02
CA GLY A 115 20.11 -9.42 5.83
C GLY A 115 18.87 -9.78 5.02
N LEU A 116 18.99 -10.00 3.70
CA LEU A 116 17.82 -10.24 2.85
C LEU A 116 17.14 -11.58 3.16
N ILE A 117 17.89 -12.61 3.55
CA ILE A 117 17.34 -13.92 3.93
C ILE A 117 16.47 -13.78 5.18
N GLU A 118 17.02 -13.21 6.25
CA GLU A 118 16.28 -12.97 7.50
C GLU A 118 15.04 -12.09 7.27
N PHE A 119 15.18 -11.06 6.43
CA PHE A 119 14.07 -10.19 6.08
C PHE A 119 12.98 -10.93 5.29
N ARG A 120 13.37 -11.76 4.31
CA ARG A 120 12.43 -12.61 3.54
C ARG A 120 11.71 -13.59 4.46
N ASP A 121 12.42 -14.25 5.37
CA ASP A 121 11.84 -15.26 6.25
C ASP A 121 10.91 -14.63 7.29
N ALA A 122 11.27 -13.45 7.82
CA ALA A 122 10.39 -12.67 8.68
C ALA A 122 9.13 -12.20 7.92
N LEU A 123 9.27 -11.79 6.66
CA LEU A 123 8.14 -11.41 5.81
C LEU A 123 7.27 -12.61 5.47
N ALA A 124 7.86 -13.76 5.15
CA ALA A 124 7.17 -15.01 4.91
C ALA A 124 6.33 -15.41 6.12
N LYS A 125 6.92 -15.39 7.32
CA LYS A 125 6.18 -15.66 8.56
C LYS A 125 5.00 -14.70 8.76
N LEU A 126 5.19 -13.40 8.50
CA LEU A 126 4.08 -12.44 8.60
C LEU A 126 2.98 -12.71 7.56
N ILE A 127 3.34 -13.15 6.35
CA ILE A 127 2.37 -13.54 5.32
C ILE A 127 1.67 -14.84 5.71
N ASP A 128 2.37 -15.79 6.30
CA ASP A 128 1.76 -17.06 6.70
C ASP A 128 0.83 -16.84 7.92
N ASP A 129 1.23 -15.97 8.85
CA ASP A 129 0.45 -15.61 10.05
C ASP A 129 -0.77 -14.71 9.74
N TYR A 130 -0.71 -13.85 8.71
CA TYR A 130 -1.72 -12.79 8.46
C TYR A 130 -2.15 -12.63 6.99
N GLY A 131 -1.45 -13.22 6.04
CA GLY A 131 -1.71 -13.08 4.59
C GLY A 131 -2.82 -14.00 4.08
N GLY A 132 -3.11 -15.10 4.77
CA GLY A 132 -4.26 -15.97 4.47
C GLY A 132 -5.61 -15.37 4.91
N GLU A 133 -5.59 -14.37 5.81
CA GLU A 133 -6.80 -13.71 6.29
C GLU A 133 -7.34 -12.66 5.30
N GLU A 134 -6.58 -12.29 4.26
CA GLU A 134 -7.08 -11.41 3.19
C GLU A 134 -7.56 -12.21 1.97
N ASP A 135 -7.01 -13.39 1.60
CA ASP A 135 -7.58 -14.16 0.47
C ASP A 135 -8.80 -15.03 0.85
N GLU A 136 -9.01 -15.32 2.14
CA GLU A 136 -10.28 -15.91 2.62
C GLU A 136 -11.32 -14.83 3.02
N LEU A 137 -10.96 -13.55 2.92
CA LEU A 137 -11.78 -12.42 3.39
C LEU A 137 -11.69 -11.13 2.51
N GLY A 138 -11.12 -11.22 1.30
CA GLY A 138 -10.88 -10.06 0.42
C GLY A 138 -9.67 -10.15 -0.53
N GLY A 139 -9.66 -11.13 -1.44
CA GLY A 139 -8.75 -11.16 -2.60
C GLY A 139 -9.17 -10.16 -3.71
N PRO A 140 -8.24 -9.70 -4.57
CA PRO A 140 -8.19 -8.31 -5.01
C PRO A 140 -8.75 -8.06 -6.42
N GLY A 141 -9.58 -7.04 -6.56
CA GLY A 141 -9.98 -6.49 -7.86
C GLY A 141 -11.50 -6.48 -7.99
N GLY A 142 -12.06 -5.30 -8.19
CA GLY A 142 -13.49 -5.09 -8.14
C GLY A 142 -14.28 -5.89 -9.18
N GLY A 143 -15.53 -6.15 -8.82
CA GLY A 143 -16.61 -6.42 -9.77
C GLY A 143 -17.16 -7.84 -9.70
N GLY A 144 -18.10 -8.09 -8.81
CA GLY A 144 -18.97 -9.26 -8.89
C GLY A 144 -19.38 -9.83 -7.52
N PRO A 145 -20.64 -10.27 -7.36
CA PRO A 145 -21.23 -10.67 -6.08
C PRO A 145 -20.71 -12.06 -5.69
N GLY A 146 -20.28 -12.26 -4.44
CA GLY A 146 -19.92 -13.61 -3.96
C GLY A 146 -18.79 -13.76 -2.93
N GLY A 147 -18.29 -12.68 -2.32
CA GLY A 147 -17.21 -12.75 -1.31
C GLY A 147 -17.71 -13.20 0.06
N GLY A 148 -17.90 -14.51 0.24
CA GLY A 148 -18.42 -15.10 1.48
C GLY A 148 -17.44 -15.97 2.27
N GLY A 149 -16.47 -15.34 2.95
CA GLY A 149 -15.66 -15.96 4.01
C GLY A 149 -16.32 -15.84 5.38
N LEU A 150 -16.46 -16.97 6.10
CA LEU A 150 -17.05 -17.22 7.44
C LEU A 150 -18.47 -16.69 7.72
N TYR A 151 -18.91 -15.60 7.08
CA TYR A 151 -20.21 -14.93 7.27
C TYR A 151 -21.12 -15.00 6.04
N GLY A 152 -20.76 -15.82 5.05
CA GLY A 152 -21.45 -15.88 3.76
C GLY A 152 -21.31 -14.58 2.97
N GLU A 153 -21.98 -14.51 1.82
CA GLU A 153 -21.97 -13.32 0.96
C GLU A 153 -22.50 -12.10 1.71
N LEU A 154 -21.62 -11.12 1.95
CA LEU A 154 -22.01 -9.89 2.63
C LEU A 154 -22.82 -8.98 1.69
N PRO A 155 -23.75 -8.17 2.23
CA PRO A 155 -24.53 -7.22 1.43
C PRO A 155 -23.62 -6.28 0.62
N GLU A 156 -23.99 -6.04 -0.64
CA GLU A 156 -23.28 -5.08 -1.48
C GLU A 156 -23.31 -3.68 -0.85
N GLY A 157 -22.16 -3.02 -0.85
CA GLY A 157 -22.06 -1.65 -0.38
C GLY A 157 -22.87 -0.71 -1.26
N THR A 158 -23.42 0.34 -0.65
CA THR A 158 -24.17 1.38 -1.37
C THR A 158 -23.53 2.74 -1.18
N SER A 159 -23.86 3.69 -2.05
CA SER A 159 -23.41 5.07 -1.89
C SER A 159 -24.50 6.06 -2.29
N ILE A 160 -24.49 7.21 -1.62
CA ILE A 160 -25.35 8.34 -1.93
C ILE A 160 -24.49 9.58 -2.15
N THR A 161 -24.91 10.43 -3.08
CA THR A 161 -24.26 11.73 -3.30
C THR A 161 -25.21 12.83 -2.85
N VAL A 162 -24.71 13.72 -1.99
CA VAL A 162 -25.43 14.88 -1.47
C VAL A 162 -24.51 16.09 -1.59
N ASP A 163 -24.92 17.09 -2.36
CA ASP A 163 -24.10 18.25 -2.73
C ASP A 163 -22.73 17.84 -3.32
N SER A 164 -21.64 18.33 -2.70
CA SER A 164 -20.25 17.99 -3.04
C SER A 164 -19.70 16.80 -2.25
N LYS A 165 -20.55 16.08 -1.51
CA LYS A 165 -20.18 14.95 -0.66
C LYS A 165 -20.69 13.64 -1.23
N ARG A 166 -19.90 12.59 -1.10
CA ARG A 166 -20.34 11.21 -1.33
C ARG A 166 -20.24 10.42 -0.03
N PHE A 167 -21.33 9.78 0.36
CA PHE A 167 -21.36 8.87 1.50
C PHE A 167 -21.36 7.43 0.99
N PHE A 168 -20.43 6.62 1.50
CA PHE A 168 -20.35 5.18 1.22
C PHE A 168 -20.76 4.40 2.47
N PHE A 169 -21.51 3.32 2.25
CA PHE A 169 -21.99 2.40 3.26
C PHE A 169 -21.51 1.00 2.89
N ASP A 170 -20.37 0.62 3.45
CA ASP A 170 -19.69 -0.62 3.10
C ASP A 170 -19.85 -1.63 4.25
N VAL A 171 -20.46 -2.78 3.98
CA VAL A 171 -20.43 -3.89 4.94
C VAL A 171 -19.14 -4.67 4.76
N GLY A 172 -18.41 -4.87 5.85
CA GLY A 172 -17.20 -5.66 5.86
C GLY A 172 -17.15 -6.59 7.07
N CYS A 173 -16.22 -7.54 7.03
CA CYS A 173 -15.91 -8.39 8.16
C CYS A 173 -14.41 -8.31 8.47
N ASN A 174 -14.06 -8.53 9.73
CA ASN A 174 -12.68 -8.75 10.19
C ASN A 174 -12.70 -9.77 11.33
N LYS A 175 -11.56 -10.04 11.97
CA LYS A 175 -11.46 -10.98 13.10
C LYS A 175 -12.36 -10.66 14.31
N TYR A 176 -12.87 -9.44 14.42
CA TYR A 176 -13.78 -9.00 15.47
C TYR A 176 -15.27 -9.10 15.06
N GLY A 177 -15.55 -9.55 13.83
CA GLY A 177 -16.89 -9.76 13.27
C GLY A 177 -17.27 -8.76 12.18
N VAL A 178 -18.56 -8.76 11.84
CA VAL A 178 -19.15 -7.90 10.81
C VAL A 178 -19.27 -6.45 11.31
N PHE A 179 -19.01 -5.49 10.43
CA PHE A 179 -19.12 -4.06 10.67
C PHE A 179 -19.64 -3.30 9.45
N LEU A 180 -20.24 -2.14 9.70
CA LEU A 180 -20.63 -1.18 8.67
C LEU A 180 -19.64 -0.01 8.72
N ARG A 181 -18.98 0.27 7.60
CA ARG A 181 -18.16 1.46 7.45
C ARG A 181 -18.96 2.54 6.72
N VAL A 182 -19.20 3.65 7.42
CA VAL A 182 -19.85 4.83 6.83
C VAL A 182 -18.77 5.86 6.55
N SER A 183 -18.52 6.15 5.28
CA SER A 183 -17.46 7.08 4.85
C SER A 183 -18.03 8.33 4.21
N GLU A 184 -17.70 9.52 4.71
CA GLU A 184 -17.92 10.80 4.04
C GLU A 184 -16.68 11.15 3.19
N VAL A 185 -16.89 11.39 1.90
CA VAL A 185 -15.81 11.70 0.94
C VAL A 185 -16.08 13.03 0.25
N LYS A 186 -15.06 13.90 0.28
CA LYS A 186 -14.90 15.13 -0.51
C LYS A 186 -13.57 15.06 -1.28
N PRO A 187 -13.35 15.91 -2.31
CA PRO A 187 -12.09 15.93 -3.04
C PRO A 187 -10.84 16.15 -2.15
N SER A 188 -10.98 16.94 -1.10
CA SER A 188 -9.89 17.30 -0.18
C SER A 188 -9.86 16.50 1.12
N TYR A 189 -10.91 15.75 1.43
CA TYR A 189 -11.10 15.17 2.76
C TYR A 189 -11.91 13.88 2.74
N ARG A 190 -11.50 12.92 3.58
CA ARG A 190 -12.21 11.67 3.77
C ARG A 190 -12.32 11.36 5.26
N ASN A 191 -13.55 11.21 5.73
CA ASN A 191 -13.87 10.76 7.07
C ASN A 191 -14.59 9.43 7.02
N ALA A 192 -14.41 8.61 8.05
CA ALA A 192 -15.19 7.39 8.20
C ALA A 192 -15.38 7.02 9.67
N ILE A 193 -16.52 6.38 9.95
CA ILE A 193 -16.77 5.65 11.19
C ILE A 193 -16.97 4.17 10.88
N THR A 194 -16.68 3.33 11.87
CA THR A 194 -16.93 1.89 11.81
C THR A 194 -17.92 1.53 12.91
N VAL A 195 -19.06 0.97 12.53
CA VAL A 195 -20.13 0.57 13.43
C VAL A 195 -20.18 -0.96 13.48
N PRO A 196 -19.88 -1.61 14.63
CA PRO A 196 -19.93 -3.06 14.73
C PRO A 196 -21.39 -3.55 14.61
N TYR A 197 -21.59 -4.74 14.02
CA TYR A 197 -22.91 -5.32 13.74
C TYR A 197 -23.87 -5.28 14.94
N LYS A 198 -23.37 -5.62 16.13
CA LYS A 198 -24.12 -5.58 17.40
C LYS A 198 -24.73 -4.23 17.75
N ALA A 199 -24.28 -3.13 17.13
CA ALA A 199 -24.77 -1.78 17.37
C ALA A 199 -25.71 -1.26 16.27
N TRP A 200 -25.87 -1.96 15.15
CA TRP A 200 -26.64 -1.46 13.99
C TRP A 200 -28.08 -1.13 14.34
N ALA A 201 -28.77 -2.01 15.07
CA ALA A 201 -30.16 -1.78 15.47
C ALA A 201 -30.32 -0.51 16.33
N LYS A 202 -29.38 -0.24 17.25
CA LYS A 202 -29.39 0.96 18.08
C LYS A 202 -29.08 2.21 17.26
N PHE A 203 -28.11 2.11 16.36
CA PHE A 203 -27.71 3.21 15.48
C PHE A 203 -28.84 3.60 14.53
N GLY A 204 -29.45 2.62 13.85
CA GLY A 204 -30.59 2.82 12.97
C GLY A 204 -31.82 3.36 13.72
N GLY A 205 -32.13 2.80 14.89
CA GLY A 205 -33.23 3.29 15.73
C GLY A 205 -33.07 4.76 16.14
N ALA A 206 -31.85 5.17 16.53
CA ALA A 206 -31.56 6.56 16.83
C ALA A 206 -31.73 7.46 15.59
N PHE A 207 -31.27 7.01 14.42
CA PHE A 207 -31.42 7.76 13.17
C PHE A 207 -32.89 7.95 12.79
N CYS A 208 -33.70 6.88 12.81
CA CYS A 208 -35.13 6.96 12.48
C CYS A 208 -35.88 7.90 13.44
N ARG A 209 -35.60 7.80 14.74
CA ARG A 209 -36.19 8.69 15.74
C ARG A 209 -35.90 10.16 15.42
N TYR A 210 -34.64 10.52 15.17
CA TYR A 210 -34.30 11.91 14.84
C TYR A 210 -34.87 12.36 13.49
N ALA A 211 -35.02 11.45 12.52
CA ALA A 211 -35.66 11.77 11.25
C ALA A 211 -37.15 12.13 11.43
N GLU A 212 -37.87 11.40 12.28
CA GLU A 212 -39.26 11.70 12.64
C GLU A 212 -39.38 13.02 13.40
N GLU A 213 -38.57 13.22 14.44
CA GLU A 213 -38.56 14.47 15.22
C GLU A 213 -38.28 15.69 14.33
N MET A 214 -37.37 15.57 13.34
CA MET A 214 -37.08 16.64 12.39
C MET A 214 -38.22 16.91 11.41
N ARG A 215 -38.95 15.88 10.98
CA ARG A 215 -40.14 16.06 10.13
C ARG A 215 -41.22 16.85 10.88
N ASP A 216 -41.49 16.48 12.13
CA ASP A 216 -42.50 17.15 12.96
C ASP A 216 -42.15 18.64 13.21
N ILE A 217 -40.85 18.98 13.25
CA ILE A 217 -40.39 20.38 13.35
C ILE A 217 -40.61 21.13 12.03
N GLN A 218 -40.42 20.50 10.88
CA GLN A 218 -40.57 21.13 9.57
C GLN A 218 -42.04 21.32 9.16
N GLU A 219 -42.96 20.54 9.73
CA GLU A 219 -44.41 20.62 9.48
C GLU A 219 -45.14 21.62 10.41
N ARG A 220 -44.43 22.21 11.37
CA ARG A 220 -44.92 23.29 12.25
C ARG A 220 -44.58 24.67 11.70
#